data_AF-A0A8H5J4P8-F1
#
_entry.id   AF-A0A8H5J4P8-F1
#
_cell.length_a   1.000
_cell.length_b   1.000
_cell.length_c   1.000
_cell.angle_alpha   90.00
_cell.angle_beta   90.00
_cell.angle_gamma   90.00
#
_symmetry.space_group_name_H-M   'P 1'
#
loop_
_entity.id
_entity.type
_entity.pdbx_description
1 polymer ?
#
loop_
_entity_poly.entity_id
_entity_poly.type
_entity_poly.pdbx_seq_one_letter_code
_entity_poly.pdbx_strand_id
1 'polypeptide(L)'
;MSDNSASEKETARERYFRSTQDGDRTDACHGRASDTGRGNIGPDMNQDKIKSTPTLAERHGIHISQRSHHERLAWRTKPGCTAEAKRIKIEYDILMSENNSRPRRPVHLHHPGNSKPCVNCGGKGHQLADCITAVHGYIKACVFCETDSHRTEDCDSFKKLSLADKVKFLVTDRAGKPALVQWWTLLYEFLEAKETRDIPPPTSFPWTVKYAVEVFEGKHGNPVYEIQREFDVTHNAEVLPVDTTVRSLPDVWSYYWFIECRPFPLRAHILRF
;
A
#
# COMPACT_ATOMS: atom_id res chain seq x y z
N MET A 1 44.68 15.29 38.52
CA MET A 1 44.29 16.70 38.41
C MET A 1 44.62 17.14 37.00
N SER A 2 43.73 17.46 36.08
CA SER A 2 42.27 17.38 35.99
C SER A 2 41.95 17.47 34.50
N ASP A 3 40.80 16.95 34.14
CA ASP A 3 40.25 16.79 32.79
C ASP A 3 40.03 18.10 32.03
N ASN A 4 39.97 18.02 30.69
CA ASN A 4 38.75 18.41 29.95
C ASN A 4 38.89 18.11 28.44
N SER A 5 38.32 16.96 28.07
CA SER A 5 37.95 16.58 26.71
C SER A 5 36.41 16.62 26.62
N ALA A 6 35.89 17.63 25.94
CA ALA A 6 34.50 17.81 25.48
C ALA A 6 34.54 19.06 24.57
N SER A 7 33.87 19.21 23.43
CA SER A 7 32.74 18.50 22.84
C SER A 7 32.65 18.99 21.38
N GLU A 8 33.08 18.19 20.41
CA GLU A 8 32.72 18.38 18.98
C GLU A 8 31.67 17.33 18.60
N LYS A 9 30.46 17.52 19.14
CA LYS A 9 29.24 16.92 18.62
C LYS A 9 28.35 18.03 18.07
N GLU A 10 28.81 18.66 16.99
CA GLU A 10 27.95 19.52 16.18
C GLU A 10 27.40 18.67 15.02
N THR A 11 26.16 18.24 15.22
CA THR A 11 25.45 17.28 14.40
C THR A 11 25.23 17.75 12.96
N ALA A 12 25.44 16.84 12.00
CA ALA A 12 25.10 16.95 10.57
C ALA A 12 23.60 17.20 10.27
N ARG A 13 22.79 17.52 11.27
CA ARG A 13 21.35 17.77 11.22
C ARG A 13 21.00 19.21 10.85
N GLU A 14 21.89 20.18 11.09
CA GLU A 14 21.62 21.60 10.79
C GLU A 14 21.98 22.03 9.37
N ARG A 15 22.78 21.24 8.65
CA ARG A 15 23.18 21.60 7.27
C ARG A 15 22.09 21.36 6.22
N TYR A 16 21.01 20.65 6.58
CA TYR A 16 19.90 20.34 5.67
C TYR A 16 18.76 21.38 5.70
N PHE A 17 18.67 22.23 6.73
CA PHE A 17 17.52 23.14 6.91
C PHE A 17 17.75 24.59 6.44
N ARG A 18 18.97 24.96 6.03
CA ARG A 18 19.32 26.36 5.70
C ARG A 18 19.34 26.69 4.20
N SER A 19 18.88 25.80 3.33
CA SER A 19 19.02 25.96 1.86
C SER A 19 17.72 26.27 1.11
N THR A 20 16.63 26.61 1.80
CA THR A 20 15.31 26.84 1.16
C THR A 20 14.68 28.21 1.42
N GLN A 21 15.46 29.18 1.90
CA GLN A 21 15.04 30.58 1.93
C GLN A 21 16.01 31.39 1.09
N ASP A 22 15.78 31.46 -0.22
CA ASP A 22 16.15 32.58 -1.08
C ASP A 22 15.47 32.39 -2.44
N GLY A 23 14.50 33.25 -2.72
CA GLY A 23 13.69 33.24 -3.94
C GLY A 23 12.59 34.29 -3.87
N ASP A 24 13.00 35.56 -3.80
CA ASP A 24 12.12 36.74 -3.83
C ASP A 24 12.00 37.30 -5.26
N ARG A 25 10.82 37.89 -5.56
CA ARG A 25 10.44 38.79 -6.68
C ARG A 25 10.31 38.20 -8.09
N THR A 26 9.38 38.58 -8.96
CA THR A 26 8.20 39.49 -9.02
C THR A 26 7.54 39.17 -10.36
N ASP A 27 6.20 39.18 -10.48
CA ASP A 27 5.57 39.98 -11.53
C ASP A 27 4.05 40.05 -11.40
N ALA A 28 3.56 41.28 -11.56
CA ALA A 28 2.17 41.66 -11.53
C ALA A 28 1.53 41.48 -12.91
N CYS A 29 0.30 40.97 -12.96
CA CYS A 29 -0.61 41.20 -14.08
C CYS A 29 -2.04 41.34 -13.59
N HIS A 30 -2.59 42.54 -13.81
CA HIS A 30 -3.99 42.88 -13.65
C HIS A 30 -4.89 42.10 -14.62
N GLY A 31 -6.06 41.69 -14.15
CA GLY A 31 -7.14 41.17 -15.00
C GLY A 31 -8.48 41.21 -14.28
N ARG A 32 -9.39 42.04 -14.81
CA ARG A 32 -10.76 42.32 -14.32
C ARG A 32 -11.73 41.16 -14.56
N ALA A 33 -12.72 41.02 -13.68
CA ALA A 33 -14.15 40.75 -13.95
C ALA A 33 -14.85 40.68 -12.57
N SER A 34 -15.90 41.47 -12.27
CA SER A 34 -17.30 41.29 -12.72
C SER A 34 -17.82 39.90 -12.36
N ASP A 35 -18.99 39.68 -11.78
CA ASP A 35 -20.12 40.43 -11.25
C ASP A 35 -21.04 39.33 -10.65
N THR A 36 -22.22 39.70 -10.17
CA THR A 36 -23.34 38.83 -9.72
C THR A 36 -23.24 38.36 -8.26
N GLY A 37 -24.15 38.69 -7.35
CA GLY A 37 -25.57 39.03 -7.48
C GLY A 37 -26.35 38.06 -6.59
N ARG A 38 -26.46 38.35 -5.29
CA ARG A 38 -27.29 37.56 -4.35
C ARG A 38 -28.60 38.30 -4.13
N GLY A 39 -29.70 37.72 -4.61
CA GLY A 39 -31.06 38.20 -4.36
C GLY A 39 -31.99 37.06 -3.99
N ASN A 40 -32.72 37.29 -2.90
CA ASN A 40 -34.12 36.93 -2.55
C ASN A 40 -34.49 35.43 -2.42
N ILE A 41 -34.95 34.96 -1.26
CA ILE A 41 -36.27 35.18 -0.58
C ILE A 41 -37.46 34.81 -1.47
N GLY A 42 -38.15 33.72 -1.12
CA GLY A 42 -39.45 33.30 -1.68
C GLY A 42 -39.85 31.87 -1.26
N PRO A 43 -41.15 31.51 -1.26
CA PRO A 43 -41.84 31.22 -0.01
C PRO A 43 -42.29 29.77 0.21
N ASP A 44 -42.70 29.57 1.46
CA ASP A 44 -43.61 28.58 2.04
C ASP A 44 -44.73 28.09 1.09
N MET A 45 -44.92 26.77 1.00
CA MET A 45 -46.14 26.18 0.45
C MET A 45 -46.68 25.07 1.37
N ASN A 46 -47.89 25.38 1.82
CA ASN A 46 -48.83 24.55 2.56
C ASN A 46 -49.33 23.33 1.76
N GLN A 47 -49.69 22.32 2.56
CA GLN A 47 -50.87 21.45 2.45
C GLN A 47 -51.13 20.70 1.13
N ASP A 48 -51.12 19.36 1.22
CA ASP A 48 -52.32 18.60 0.88
C ASP A 48 -52.42 17.31 1.70
N LYS A 49 -53.48 17.25 2.53
CA LYS A 49 -53.93 16.04 3.23
C LYS A 49 -54.82 15.25 2.28
N ILE A 50 -54.28 14.21 1.66
CA ILE A 50 -55.11 13.19 1.02
C ILE A 50 -55.53 12.17 2.09
N LYS A 51 -56.82 12.19 2.44
CA LYS A 51 -57.49 11.12 3.20
C LYS A 51 -57.63 9.91 2.29
N SER A 52 -56.74 8.93 2.44
CA SER A 52 -56.89 7.61 1.85
C SER A 52 -57.87 6.78 2.69
N THR A 53 -59.00 6.44 2.09
CA THR A 53 -59.92 5.39 2.57
C THR A 53 -59.23 4.03 2.50
N PRO A 54 -59.27 3.21 3.58
CA PRO A 54 -58.68 1.88 3.57
C PRO A 54 -59.49 0.95 2.65
N THR A 55 -58.79 0.18 1.81
CA THR A 55 -59.38 -0.81 0.92
C THR A 55 -59.71 -2.09 1.68
N LEU A 56 -60.72 -2.83 1.18
CA LEU A 56 -61.30 -4.04 1.78
C LEU A 56 -60.28 -5.18 2.04
N ALA A 57 -59.06 -5.09 1.52
CA ALA A 57 -57.97 -6.05 1.74
C ALA A 57 -57.28 -5.91 3.13
N GLU A 58 -57.38 -4.75 3.80
CA GLU A 58 -56.76 -4.54 5.13
C GLU A 58 -57.59 -5.09 6.30
N ARG A 59 -58.83 -5.54 6.05
CA ARG A 59 -59.75 -6.00 7.12
C ARG A 59 -59.63 -7.48 7.47
N HIS A 60 -58.86 -8.24 6.70
CA HIS A 60 -58.55 -9.65 6.97
C HIS A 60 -57.04 -9.79 7.12
N GLY A 61 -56.55 -9.86 8.36
CA GLY A 61 -55.14 -9.83 8.75
C GLY A 61 -54.23 -10.90 8.13
N ILE A 62 -54.00 -10.82 6.82
CA ILE A 62 -53.01 -11.60 6.09
C ILE A 62 -51.75 -10.72 6.05
N HIS A 63 -50.89 -10.93 7.03
CA HIS A 63 -49.53 -10.41 7.03
C HIS A 63 -48.77 -11.11 5.90
N ILE A 64 -48.80 -10.55 4.69
CA ILE A 64 -47.89 -10.97 3.62
C ILE A 64 -46.51 -10.53 4.05
N SER A 65 -45.74 -11.48 4.58
CA SER A 65 -44.33 -11.31 4.92
C SER A 65 -43.62 -10.61 3.77
N GLN A 66 -42.98 -9.49 4.08
CA GLN A 66 -42.14 -8.72 3.20
C GLN A 66 -41.26 -9.67 2.37
N ARG A 67 -41.54 -9.76 1.06
CA ARG A 67 -40.53 -10.23 0.10
C ARG A 67 -39.35 -9.30 0.26
N SER A 68 -38.26 -9.86 0.77
CA SER A 68 -36.97 -9.21 0.94
C SER A 68 -36.59 -8.53 -0.36
N HIS A 69 -36.54 -7.20 -0.30
CA HIS A 69 -36.01 -6.32 -1.34
C HIS A 69 -34.47 -6.43 -1.38
N HIS A 70 -33.94 -7.66 -1.40
CA HIS A 70 -32.53 -8.01 -1.51
C HIS A 70 -32.17 -8.35 -2.96
N GLU A 71 -32.70 -7.59 -3.91
CA GLU A 71 -32.19 -7.58 -5.27
C GLU A 71 -31.59 -6.22 -5.60
N ARG A 72 -30.28 -6.26 -5.80
CA ARG A 72 -29.51 -5.35 -6.65
C ARG A 72 -29.42 -3.92 -6.15
N LEU A 73 -28.67 -3.74 -5.07
CA LEU A 73 -27.64 -2.69 -5.07
C LEU A 73 -26.68 -3.02 -6.23
N ALA A 74 -27.10 -2.66 -7.44
CA ALA A 74 -26.21 -2.53 -8.57
C ALA A 74 -25.11 -1.58 -8.09
N TRP A 75 -23.92 -2.14 -7.88
CA TRP A 75 -22.69 -1.41 -7.61
C TRP A 75 -22.51 -0.40 -8.74
N ARG A 76 -23.09 0.80 -8.60
CA ARG A 76 -22.86 1.90 -9.52
C ARG A 76 -21.39 2.21 -9.40
N THR A 77 -20.62 1.76 -10.38
CA THR A 77 -19.23 2.12 -10.58
C THR A 77 -19.18 3.65 -10.54
N LYS A 78 -18.66 4.21 -9.44
CA LYS A 78 -18.59 5.67 -9.30
C LYS A 78 -17.75 6.19 -10.46
N PRO A 79 -18.23 7.16 -11.26
CA PRO A 79 -17.52 7.68 -12.43
C PRO A 79 -16.09 8.22 -12.14
N GLY A 80 -15.74 8.45 -10.87
CA GLY A 80 -14.41 8.94 -10.46
C GLY A 80 -13.40 7.87 -10.05
N CYS A 81 -13.81 6.61 -9.84
CA CYS A 81 -12.89 5.60 -9.32
C CYS A 81 -11.84 5.16 -10.36
N THR A 82 -12.17 5.17 -11.66
CA THR A 82 -11.20 4.82 -12.72
C THR A 82 -10.09 5.85 -12.89
N ALA A 83 -10.36 7.14 -12.66
CA ALA A 83 -9.35 8.19 -12.72
C ALA A 83 -8.39 8.14 -11.53
N GLU A 84 -8.93 7.92 -10.32
CA GLU A 84 -8.12 7.85 -9.10
C GLU A 84 -7.24 6.60 -9.07
N ALA A 85 -7.75 5.43 -9.48
CA ALA A 85 -6.92 4.25 -9.62
C ALA A 85 -5.82 4.39 -10.65
N LYS A 86 -6.11 5.04 -11.79
CA LYS A 86 -5.07 5.36 -12.77
C LYS A 86 -4.01 6.27 -12.15
N ARG A 87 -4.40 7.26 -11.35
CA ARG A 87 -3.46 8.15 -10.66
C ARG A 87 -2.61 7.40 -9.63
N ILE A 88 -3.20 6.57 -8.80
CA ILE A 88 -2.48 5.77 -7.78
C ILE A 88 -1.56 4.74 -8.45
N LYS A 89 -2.02 4.10 -9.53
CA LYS A 89 -1.18 3.21 -10.34
C LYS A 89 -0.01 3.96 -10.95
N ILE A 90 -0.24 5.13 -11.55
CA ILE A 90 0.82 5.98 -12.12
C ILE A 90 1.81 6.42 -11.03
N GLU A 91 1.33 6.82 -9.85
CA GLU A 91 2.19 7.19 -8.72
C GLU A 91 3.05 6.01 -8.27
N TYR A 92 2.46 4.83 -8.16
CA TYR A 92 3.19 3.59 -7.88
C TYR A 92 4.20 3.26 -8.98
N ASP A 93 3.81 3.34 -10.25
CA ASP A 93 4.66 3.06 -11.41
C ASP A 93 5.82 4.06 -11.51
N ILE A 94 5.60 5.34 -11.21
CA ILE A 94 6.64 6.38 -11.10
C ILE A 94 7.59 6.03 -9.96
N LEU A 95 7.05 5.78 -8.77
CA LEU A 95 7.86 5.36 -7.61
C LEU A 95 8.70 4.15 -7.97
N MET A 96 8.13 3.17 -8.70
CA MET A 96 8.75 1.95 -9.22
C MET A 96 9.85 2.21 -10.27
N SER A 97 9.59 3.14 -11.20
CA SER A 97 10.41 3.39 -12.40
C SER A 97 11.58 4.34 -12.18
N GLU A 98 11.65 5.10 -11.07
CA GLU A 98 12.77 6.04 -10.86
C GLU A 98 14.12 5.29 -10.79
N ASN A 99 14.88 5.39 -11.88
CA ASN A 99 16.23 4.88 -12.06
C ASN A 99 17.17 5.60 -11.09
N ASN A 100 17.58 4.92 -10.02
CA ASN A 100 18.53 5.47 -9.07
C ASN A 100 19.95 5.00 -9.40
N SER A 101 20.57 5.67 -10.37
CA SER A 101 22.04 5.67 -10.58
C SER A 101 22.81 6.35 -9.43
N ARG A 102 22.14 6.67 -8.30
CA ARG A 102 22.80 7.30 -7.16
C ARG A 102 23.51 6.23 -6.32
N PRO A 103 24.83 6.38 -6.06
CA PRO A 103 25.57 5.47 -5.19
C PRO A 103 24.91 5.43 -3.81
N ARG A 104 24.38 4.26 -3.43
CA ARG A 104 23.90 4.03 -2.07
C ARG A 104 25.12 4.10 -1.14
N ARG A 105 25.06 4.94 -0.10
CA ARG A 105 26.07 4.88 0.97
C ARG A 105 25.93 3.51 1.66
N PRO A 106 26.99 2.70 1.73
CA PRO A 106 26.91 1.43 2.41
C PRO A 106 26.61 1.67 3.90
N VAL A 107 25.60 1.00 4.43
CA VAL A 107 25.40 0.90 5.88
C VAL A 107 26.42 -0.12 6.37
N HIS A 108 27.65 0.32 6.62
CA HIS A 108 28.74 -0.53 7.06
C HIS A 108 28.53 -1.00 8.52
N LEU A 109 27.87 -2.14 8.69
CA LEU A 109 27.95 -2.95 9.90
C LEU A 109 28.74 -4.21 9.55
N HIS A 110 30.02 -4.23 9.94
CA HIS A 110 30.90 -5.37 9.72
C HIS A 110 30.52 -6.52 10.65
N HIS A 111 30.03 -7.62 10.08
CA HIS A 111 30.16 -8.96 10.66
C HIS A 111 31.12 -9.79 9.80
N PRO A 112 32.07 -10.52 10.41
CA PRO A 112 33.01 -11.38 9.71
C PRO A 112 32.34 -12.73 9.39
N GLY A 113 31.41 -12.72 8.43
CA GLY A 113 30.93 -13.90 7.74
C GLY A 113 31.25 -13.80 6.25
N ASN A 114 31.68 -14.90 5.63
CA ASN A 114 31.98 -15.00 4.20
C ASN A 114 30.72 -14.96 3.30
N SER A 115 29.59 -14.47 3.81
CA SER A 115 28.39 -14.28 3.00
C SER A 115 28.56 -13.07 2.08
N LYS A 116 28.14 -13.24 0.82
CA LYS A 116 28.05 -12.13 -0.14
C LYS A 116 27.13 -11.06 0.47
N PRO A 117 27.48 -9.77 0.36
CA PRO A 117 26.61 -8.70 0.84
C PRO A 117 25.29 -8.72 0.05
N CYS A 118 24.19 -8.41 0.72
CA CYS A 118 22.88 -8.28 0.11
C CYS A 118 22.92 -7.17 -0.94
N VAL A 119 22.56 -7.50 -2.18
CA VAL A 119 22.63 -6.54 -3.31
C VAL A 119 21.67 -5.36 -3.17
N ASN A 120 20.67 -5.44 -2.30
CA ASN A 120 19.76 -4.34 -2.05
C ASN A 120 20.30 -3.35 -1.00
N CYS A 121 20.66 -3.82 0.20
CA CYS A 121 21.06 -2.93 1.31
C CYS A 121 22.58 -2.88 1.57
N GLY A 122 23.36 -3.78 0.99
CA GLY A 122 24.79 -3.93 1.26
C GLY A 122 25.13 -4.61 2.59
N GLY A 123 24.13 -4.94 3.40
CA GLY A 123 24.29 -5.66 4.67
C GLY A 123 24.72 -7.11 4.46
N LYS A 124 25.24 -7.74 5.53
CA LYS A 124 25.58 -9.16 5.56
C LYS A 124 24.66 -9.89 6.52
N GLY A 125 24.48 -11.19 6.33
CA GLY A 125 23.70 -12.04 7.24
C GLY A 125 22.37 -12.53 6.68
N HIS A 126 21.89 -11.96 5.57
CA HIS A 126 20.64 -12.37 4.91
C HIS A 126 20.78 -12.47 3.40
N GLN A 127 19.86 -13.23 2.81
CA GLN A 127 19.62 -13.24 1.36
C GLN A 127 18.71 -12.08 0.96
N LEU A 128 18.71 -11.73 -0.32
CA LEU A 128 17.82 -10.68 -0.84
C LEU A 128 16.33 -10.99 -0.55
N ALA A 129 15.94 -12.27 -0.53
CA ALA A 129 14.60 -12.74 -0.19
C ALA A 129 14.15 -12.34 1.23
N ASP A 130 15.10 -12.07 2.13
CA ASP A 130 14.86 -11.72 3.54
C ASP A 130 15.20 -10.27 3.87
N CYS A 131 15.60 -9.49 2.87
CA CYS A 131 15.86 -8.08 3.07
C CYS A 131 14.54 -7.33 3.36
N ILE A 132 14.57 -6.50 4.41
CA ILE A 132 13.47 -5.61 4.83
C ILE A 132 13.77 -4.13 4.56
N THR A 133 14.98 -3.80 4.08
CA THR A 133 15.36 -2.43 3.77
C THR A 133 14.72 -1.99 2.44
N ALA A 134 13.88 -0.97 2.46
CA ALA A 134 13.19 -0.48 1.27
C ALA A 134 13.08 1.05 1.26
N VAL A 135 14.11 1.71 0.69
CA VAL A 135 14.22 3.19 0.65
C VAL A 135 13.00 3.84 -0.02
N HIS A 136 12.45 3.20 -1.06
CA HIS A 136 11.30 3.68 -1.82
C HIS A 136 10.03 2.86 -1.54
N GLY A 137 10.02 2.10 -0.44
CA GLY A 137 8.89 1.27 -0.01
C GLY A 137 8.78 -0.10 -0.69
N TYR A 138 9.72 -0.46 -1.56
CA TYR A 138 9.85 -1.79 -2.15
C TYR A 138 11.31 -2.07 -2.56
N ILE A 139 11.59 -3.30 -2.99
CA ILE A 139 12.93 -3.77 -3.39
C ILE A 139 13.06 -3.82 -4.93
N LYS A 140 14.05 -3.10 -5.48
CA LYS A 140 14.32 -2.99 -6.93
C LYS A 140 15.24 -4.09 -7.50
N ALA A 141 15.59 -5.12 -6.73
CA ALA A 141 16.52 -6.17 -7.14
C ALA A 141 15.80 -7.49 -7.42
N CYS A 142 16.39 -8.31 -8.29
CA CYS A 142 15.91 -9.65 -8.61
C CYS A 142 16.35 -10.65 -7.55
N VAL A 143 15.38 -11.25 -6.85
CA VAL A 143 15.62 -12.28 -5.83
C VAL A 143 16.19 -13.57 -6.42
N PHE A 144 15.78 -13.95 -7.64
CA PHE A 144 16.23 -15.19 -8.28
C PHE A 144 17.69 -15.13 -8.75
N CYS A 145 18.12 -13.97 -9.24
CA CYS A 145 19.48 -13.79 -9.74
C CYS A 145 20.41 -13.16 -8.71
N GLU A 146 19.87 -12.67 -7.58
CA GLU A 146 20.60 -11.90 -6.57
C GLU A 146 21.38 -10.73 -7.20
N THR A 147 20.77 -9.99 -8.12
CA THR A 147 21.36 -8.79 -8.73
C THR A 147 20.35 -7.65 -8.81
N ASP A 148 20.83 -6.42 -8.94
CA ASP A 148 20.01 -5.23 -9.23
C ASP A 148 19.98 -4.88 -10.73
N SER A 149 20.47 -5.77 -11.59
CA SER A 149 20.50 -5.60 -13.06
C SER A 149 19.10 -5.60 -13.71
N HIS A 150 18.14 -6.27 -13.07
CA HIS A 150 16.75 -6.33 -13.50
C HIS A 150 15.84 -6.55 -12.29
N ARG A 151 14.54 -6.29 -12.47
CA ARG A 151 13.54 -6.49 -11.42
C ARG A 151 13.08 -7.95 -11.40
N THR A 152 12.52 -8.35 -10.26
CA THR A 152 11.98 -9.71 -10.09
C THR A 152 10.90 -10.05 -11.14
N GLU A 153 10.02 -9.09 -11.49
CA GLU A 153 8.99 -9.29 -12.53
C GLU A 153 9.55 -9.50 -13.95
N ASP A 154 10.74 -8.97 -14.23
CA ASP A 154 11.39 -9.09 -15.53
C ASP A 154 12.18 -10.39 -15.68
N CYS A 155 12.41 -11.12 -14.57
CA CYS A 155 13.22 -12.33 -14.53
C CYS A 155 12.52 -13.52 -15.23
N ASP A 156 13.26 -14.24 -16.08
CA ASP A 156 12.74 -15.43 -16.77
C ASP A 156 12.34 -16.55 -15.81
N SER A 157 13.09 -16.74 -14.72
CA SER A 157 12.76 -17.73 -13.68
C SER A 157 11.42 -17.40 -13.03
N PHE A 158 11.18 -16.12 -12.72
CA PHE A 158 9.90 -15.66 -12.18
C PHE A 158 8.77 -15.82 -13.19
N LYS A 159 8.98 -15.46 -14.46
CA LYS A 159 7.97 -15.56 -15.52
C LYS A 159 7.46 -16.99 -15.71
N LYS A 160 8.34 -17.99 -15.57
CA LYS A 160 8.03 -19.42 -15.68
C LYS A 160 7.22 -20.00 -14.51
N LEU A 161 7.12 -19.29 -13.39
CA LEU A 161 6.32 -19.75 -12.25
C LEU A 161 4.82 -19.80 -12.59
N SER A 162 4.13 -20.77 -12.00
CA SER A 162 2.66 -20.83 -12.01
C SER A 162 2.07 -19.61 -11.29
N LEU A 163 0.80 -19.29 -11.55
CA LEU A 163 0.12 -18.19 -10.83
C LEU A 163 0.14 -18.40 -9.31
N ALA A 164 -0.07 -19.64 -8.86
CA ALA A 164 0.00 -20.00 -7.45
C ALA A 164 1.40 -19.77 -6.85
N ASP A 165 2.44 -20.19 -7.55
CA ASP A 165 3.83 -19.99 -7.09
C ASP A 165 4.22 -18.51 -7.09
N LYS A 166 3.75 -17.74 -8.08
CA LYS A 166 3.95 -16.28 -8.10
C LYS A 166 3.30 -15.61 -6.89
N VAL A 167 2.08 -15.98 -6.53
CA VAL A 167 1.39 -15.42 -5.35
C VAL A 167 2.03 -15.89 -4.06
N LYS A 168 2.37 -17.17 -3.93
CA LYS A 168 3.11 -17.66 -2.77
C LYS A 168 4.40 -16.86 -2.59
N PHE A 169 5.19 -16.70 -3.66
CA PHE A 169 6.46 -16.01 -3.61
C PHE A 169 6.33 -14.50 -3.32
N LEU A 170 5.37 -13.81 -3.94
CA LEU A 170 5.23 -12.35 -3.82
C LEU A 170 4.40 -11.89 -2.63
N VAL A 171 3.49 -12.74 -2.13
CA VAL A 171 2.54 -12.39 -1.08
C VAL A 171 2.87 -13.12 0.21
N THR A 172 2.86 -14.45 0.18
CA THR A 172 3.04 -15.28 1.38
C THR A 172 4.47 -15.24 1.90
N ASP A 173 5.45 -15.49 1.04
CA ASP A 173 6.87 -15.54 1.42
C ASP A 173 7.42 -14.13 1.75
N ARG A 174 6.71 -13.08 1.31
CA ARG A 174 6.99 -11.66 1.59
C ARG A 174 6.05 -11.04 2.64
N ALA A 175 5.25 -11.85 3.31
CA ALA A 175 4.39 -11.37 4.38
C ALA A 175 5.20 -10.67 5.48
N GLY A 176 4.75 -9.47 5.90
CA GLY A 176 5.46 -8.68 6.90
C GLY A 176 6.81 -8.10 6.43
N LYS A 177 7.06 -8.08 5.12
CA LYS A 177 8.27 -7.49 4.50
C LYS A 177 7.87 -6.53 3.37
N PRO A 178 8.79 -5.66 2.88
CA PRO A 178 8.50 -4.82 1.73
C PRO A 178 8.14 -5.62 0.48
N ALA A 179 7.30 -5.06 -0.39
CA ALA A 179 7.00 -5.67 -1.67
C ALA A 179 8.23 -5.78 -2.58
N LEU A 180 8.22 -6.76 -3.48
CA LEU A 180 9.20 -6.86 -4.58
C LEU A 180 8.67 -6.21 -5.87
N VAL A 181 7.35 -6.30 -6.08
CA VAL A 181 6.63 -5.91 -7.30
C VAL A 181 5.16 -5.57 -6.96
N GLN A 182 4.36 -5.20 -7.95
CA GLN A 182 2.91 -4.96 -7.82
C GLN A 182 2.13 -6.28 -7.55
N TRP A 183 2.15 -6.74 -6.31
CA TRP A 183 1.65 -8.07 -5.93
C TRP A 183 0.11 -8.19 -5.88
N TRP A 184 -0.61 -7.10 -5.60
CA TRP A 184 -2.06 -7.15 -5.39
C TRP A 184 -2.84 -7.44 -6.68
N THR A 185 -2.29 -7.11 -7.85
CA THR A 185 -2.92 -7.46 -9.13
C THR A 185 -2.86 -8.97 -9.38
N LEU A 186 -1.69 -9.58 -9.13
CA LEU A 186 -1.52 -11.03 -9.23
C LEU A 186 -2.34 -11.77 -8.18
N LEU A 187 -2.45 -11.23 -6.96
CA LEU A 187 -3.32 -11.79 -5.93
C LEU A 187 -4.79 -11.77 -6.38
N TYR A 188 -5.26 -10.67 -6.99
CA TYR A 188 -6.62 -10.60 -7.50
C TYR A 188 -6.88 -11.67 -8.56
N GLU A 189 -5.96 -11.81 -9.53
CA GLU A 189 -6.03 -12.85 -10.56
C GLU A 189 -6.05 -14.25 -9.94
N PHE A 190 -5.19 -14.51 -8.95
CA PHE A 190 -5.16 -15.76 -8.21
C PHE A 190 -6.48 -16.07 -7.50
N LEU A 191 -7.18 -15.08 -6.95
CA LEU A 191 -8.45 -15.30 -6.27
C LEU A 191 -9.60 -15.61 -7.24
N GLU A 192 -9.54 -15.09 -8.47
CA GLU A 192 -10.59 -15.26 -9.48
C GLU A 192 -10.34 -16.45 -10.42
N ALA A 193 -9.09 -16.91 -10.55
CA ALA A 193 -8.70 -18.03 -11.40
C ALA A 193 -9.35 -19.36 -10.94
N LYS A 194 -9.70 -20.22 -11.90
CA LYS A 194 -10.38 -21.50 -11.62
C LYS A 194 -9.38 -22.56 -11.15
N GLU A 195 -8.20 -22.56 -11.76
CA GLU A 195 -7.08 -23.46 -11.50
C GLU A 195 -6.48 -23.33 -10.09
N THR A 196 -6.71 -22.21 -9.42
CA THR A 196 -6.23 -21.94 -8.06
C THR A 196 -7.32 -22.15 -7.01
N ARG A 197 -8.53 -22.58 -7.39
CA ARG A 197 -9.71 -22.64 -6.50
C ARG A 197 -9.47 -23.47 -5.24
N ASP A 198 -8.75 -24.57 -5.37
CA ASP A 198 -8.47 -25.51 -4.27
C ASP A 198 -7.28 -25.10 -3.41
N ILE A 199 -6.60 -24.01 -3.77
CA ILE A 199 -5.48 -23.45 -3.01
C ILE A 199 -6.05 -22.42 -2.01
N PRO A 200 -5.69 -22.49 -0.71
CA PRO A 200 -6.19 -21.52 0.27
C PRO A 200 -5.70 -20.10 -0.04
N PRO A 201 -6.54 -19.07 0.15
CA PRO A 201 -6.10 -17.68 0.06
C PRO A 201 -5.02 -17.31 1.08
N PRO A 202 -4.06 -16.43 0.73
CA PRO A 202 -3.10 -15.89 1.71
C PRO A 202 -3.79 -15.15 2.86
N THR A 203 -3.27 -15.32 4.07
CA THR A 203 -3.77 -14.67 5.30
C THR A 203 -2.87 -13.56 5.81
N SER A 204 -1.71 -13.38 5.20
CA SER A 204 -0.71 -12.38 5.55
C SER A 204 -0.13 -11.79 4.27
N PHE A 205 0.28 -10.52 4.34
CA PHE A 205 0.56 -9.70 3.16
C PHE A 205 1.86 -8.90 3.32
N PRO A 206 2.51 -8.55 2.20
CA PRO A 206 3.62 -7.60 2.20
C PRO A 206 3.17 -6.23 2.73
N TRP A 207 4.11 -5.47 3.26
CA TRP A 207 3.87 -4.09 3.64
C TRP A 207 3.40 -3.26 2.45
N THR A 208 2.52 -2.30 2.72
CA THR A 208 2.26 -1.19 1.82
C THR A 208 3.55 -0.39 1.58
N VAL A 209 3.65 0.25 0.42
CA VAL A 209 4.80 1.10 0.07
C VAL A 209 5.02 2.17 1.13
N LYS A 210 3.94 2.85 1.55
CA LYS A 210 3.99 3.89 2.57
C LYS A 210 4.57 3.34 3.87
N TYR A 211 4.07 2.20 4.35
CA TYR A 211 4.54 1.60 5.59
C TYR A 211 6.02 1.21 5.51
N ALA A 212 6.44 0.59 4.41
CA ALA A 212 7.84 0.21 4.21
C ALA A 212 8.80 1.41 4.21
N VAL A 213 8.39 2.56 3.64
CA VAL A 213 9.15 3.83 3.74
C VAL A 213 9.22 4.30 5.19
N GLU A 214 8.10 4.28 5.92
CA GLU A 214 8.09 4.70 7.32
C GLU A 214 8.97 3.81 8.21
N VAL A 215 9.03 2.49 7.95
CA VAL A 215 9.95 1.57 8.63
C VAL A 215 11.40 1.93 8.30
N PHE A 216 11.72 2.19 7.04
CA PHE A 216 13.05 2.64 6.62
C PHE A 216 13.47 3.95 7.31
N GLU A 217 12.55 4.90 7.46
CA GLU A 217 12.75 6.18 8.14
C GLU A 217 12.83 6.07 9.67
N GLY A 218 12.60 4.89 10.25
CA GLY A 218 12.64 4.66 11.69
C GLY A 218 11.42 5.21 12.44
N LYS A 219 10.28 5.41 11.76
CA LYS A 219 9.04 5.90 12.40
C LYS A 219 8.33 4.84 13.24
N HIS A 220 8.74 3.58 13.11
CA HIS A 220 8.16 2.42 13.80
C HIS A 220 9.09 1.86 14.90
N GLY A 221 9.81 2.75 15.60
CA GLY A 221 10.67 2.39 16.73
C GLY A 221 12.13 2.28 16.35
N ASN A 222 12.65 1.06 16.28
CA ASN A 222 14.06 0.83 15.97
C ASN A 222 14.38 1.22 14.52
N PRO A 223 15.59 1.72 14.24
CA PRO A 223 16.01 1.96 12.87
C PRO A 223 16.09 0.63 12.11
N VAL A 224 15.77 0.65 10.81
CA VAL A 224 15.61 -0.56 9.98
C VAL A 224 16.81 -1.52 10.00
N TYR A 225 18.03 -1.01 10.18
CA TYR A 225 19.23 -1.85 10.26
C TYR A 225 19.30 -2.69 11.55
N GLU A 226 18.70 -2.23 12.65
CA GLU A 226 18.63 -2.98 13.90
C GLU A 226 17.55 -4.06 13.81
N ILE A 227 16.40 -3.72 13.23
CA ILE A 227 15.32 -4.67 12.94
C ILE A 227 15.85 -5.77 12.01
N GLN A 228 16.54 -5.41 10.92
CA GLN A 228 17.15 -6.38 10.01
C GLN A 228 18.15 -7.27 10.75
N ARG A 229 19.04 -6.69 11.56
CA ARG A 229 20.04 -7.47 12.30
C ARG A 229 19.41 -8.48 13.25
N GLU A 230 18.37 -8.09 13.98
CA GLU A 230 17.64 -8.98 14.87
C GLU A 230 16.91 -10.08 14.10
N PHE A 231 16.30 -9.72 12.98
CA PHE A 231 15.65 -10.69 12.08
C PHE A 231 16.66 -11.67 11.47
N ASP A 232 17.84 -11.22 11.05
CA ASP A 232 18.91 -12.06 10.49
C ASP A 232 19.43 -13.09 11.52
N VAL A 233 19.44 -12.72 12.81
CA VAL A 233 19.88 -13.62 13.89
C VAL A 233 18.77 -14.61 14.26
N THR A 234 17.55 -14.14 14.42
CA THR A 234 16.44 -14.92 15.00
C THR A 234 15.62 -15.67 13.96
N HIS A 235 15.57 -15.16 12.73
CA HIS A 235 14.61 -15.53 11.68
C HIS A 235 13.14 -15.51 12.16
N ASN A 236 12.86 -14.78 13.25
CA ASN A 236 11.53 -14.69 13.83
C ASN A 236 10.77 -13.52 13.17
N ALA A 237 9.70 -13.82 12.45
CA ALA A 237 8.87 -12.80 11.80
C ALA A 237 8.19 -11.84 12.80
N GLU A 238 8.03 -12.23 14.07
CA GLU A 238 7.41 -11.39 15.10
C GLU A 238 8.27 -10.17 15.48
N VAL A 239 9.56 -10.17 15.16
CA VAL A 239 10.43 -8.99 15.36
C VAL A 239 10.18 -7.92 14.31
N LEU A 240 9.50 -8.27 13.21
CA LEU A 240 9.20 -7.33 12.14
C LEU A 240 7.98 -6.48 12.52
N PRO A 241 8.02 -5.17 12.21
CA PRO A 241 6.89 -4.29 12.47
C PRO A 241 5.68 -4.68 11.60
N VAL A 242 4.47 -4.54 12.15
CA VAL A 242 3.23 -5.00 11.53
C VAL A 242 2.52 -3.86 10.81
N ASP A 243 2.34 -4.00 9.49
CA ASP A 243 1.50 -3.08 8.71
C ASP A 243 0.02 -3.35 9.01
N THR A 244 -0.62 -2.42 9.71
CA THR A 244 -2.04 -2.53 10.08
C THR A 244 -2.99 -2.18 8.95
N THR A 245 -2.48 -1.64 7.84
CA THR A 245 -3.25 -1.17 6.69
C THR A 245 -3.76 -2.29 5.81
N VAL A 246 -3.05 -3.42 5.75
CA VAL A 246 -3.32 -4.56 4.85
C VAL A 246 -3.22 -5.90 5.60
N ARG A 247 -3.96 -6.04 6.70
CA ARG A 247 -3.89 -7.24 7.57
C ARG A 247 -4.73 -8.42 7.07
N SER A 248 -5.69 -8.15 6.20
CA SER A 248 -6.69 -9.12 5.75
C SER A 248 -7.08 -8.86 4.29
N LEU A 249 -7.71 -9.84 3.62
CA LEU A 249 -8.24 -9.63 2.27
C LEU A 249 -9.25 -8.47 2.17
N PRO A 250 -10.15 -8.25 3.14
CA PRO A 250 -10.94 -7.01 3.23
C PRO A 250 -10.12 -5.72 3.24
N ASP A 251 -8.99 -5.70 3.96
CA ASP A 251 -8.11 -4.53 4.00
C ASP A 251 -7.39 -4.33 2.66
N VAL A 252 -6.87 -5.41 2.07
CA VAL A 252 -6.27 -5.40 0.72
C VAL A 252 -7.27 -4.88 -0.31
N TRP A 253 -8.52 -5.34 -0.24
CA TRP A 253 -9.55 -4.85 -1.14
C TRP A 253 -9.81 -3.36 -0.94
N SER A 254 -9.99 -2.94 0.31
CA SER A 254 -10.27 -1.53 0.64
C SER A 254 -9.14 -0.60 0.21
N TYR A 255 -7.90 -1.05 0.35
CA TYR A 255 -6.71 -0.26 0.05
C TYR A 255 -6.36 -0.23 -1.44
N TYR A 256 -6.36 -1.38 -2.12
CA TYR A 256 -5.91 -1.49 -3.51
C TYR A 256 -7.02 -1.68 -4.52
N TRP A 257 -7.99 -2.56 -4.26
CA TRP A 257 -8.93 -3.00 -5.29
C TRP A 257 -10.17 -2.09 -5.40
N PHE A 258 -10.59 -1.50 -4.29
CA PHE A 258 -11.72 -0.57 -4.23
C PHE A 258 -11.46 0.68 -5.08
N ILE A 259 -10.27 1.26 -4.94
CA ILE A 259 -9.82 2.37 -5.77
C ILE A 259 -9.79 1.96 -7.25
N GLU A 260 -9.39 0.72 -7.55
CA GLU A 260 -9.37 0.13 -8.90
C GLU A 260 -10.75 -0.27 -9.45
N CYS A 261 -11.85 0.02 -8.75
CA CYS A 261 -13.21 -0.41 -9.10
C CYS A 261 -13.37 -1.93 -9.22
N ARG A 262 -12.48 -2.73 -8.64
CA ARG A 262 -12.59 -4.18 -8.72
C ARG A 262 -13.64 -4.68 -7.73
N PRO A 263 -14.53 -5.61 -8.14
CA PRO A 263 -15.44 -6.24 -7.20
C PRO A 263 -14.67 -7.00 -6.13
N PHE A 264 -15.30 -7.22 -4.98
CA PHE A 264 -14.70 -8.04 -3.94
C PHE A 264 -14.63 -9.51 -4.43
N PRO A 265 -13.44 -10.14 -4.46
CA PRO A 265 -13.31 -11.51 -4.97
C PRO A 265 -14.13 -12.50 -4.15
N LEU A 266 -14.82 -13.43 -4.80
CA LEU A 266 -15.69 -14.38 -4.08
C LEU A 266 -14.88 -15.24 -3.10
N ARG A 267 -13.65 -15.61 -3.47
CA ARG A 267 -12.74 -16.39 -2.62
C ARG A 267 -12.12 -15.59 -1.48
N ALA A 268 -12.28 -14.27 -1.46
CA ALA A 268 -11.87 -13.43 -0.33
C ALA A 268 -12.92 -13.37 0.79
N HIS A 269 -14.11 -13.93 0.59
CA HIS A 269 -15.08 -14.07 1.66
C HIS A 269 -14.61 -15.15 2.63
N ILE A 270 -14.12 -14.73 3.80
CA ILE A 270 -13.89 -15.65 4.92
C ILE A 270 -15.27 -16.23 5.29
N LEU A 271 -15.49 -17.51 5.01
CA LEU A 271 -16.62 -18.23 5.57
C LEU A 271 -16.43 -18.23 7.09
N ARG A 272 -17.20 -17.39 7.78
CA ARG A 272 -17.35 -17.48 9.24
C ARG A 272 -18.10 -18.79 9.49
N PHE A 273 -17.36 -19.85 9.79
CA PHE A 273 -17.90 -21.08 10.37
C PHE A 273 -18.06 -20.91 11.88
#